data_AF-A0A7K4I919-F1
#
_entry.id   AF-A0A7K4I919-F1
#
_cell.length_a   1.000
_cell.length_b   1.000
_cell.length_c   1.000
_cell.angle_alpha   90.00
_cell.angle_beta   90.00
_cell.angle_gamma   90.00
#
_symmetry.space_group_name_H-M   'P 1'
#
loop_
_entity.id
_entity.type
_entity.pdbx_description
1 polymer ?
#
loop_
_entity_poly.entity_id
_entity_poly.type
_entity_poly.pdbx_seq_one_letter_code
_entity_poly.pdbx_strand_id
1 'polypeptide(L)'
;MNNLTTQTPTKRLMIRWTTLKGLVAIILFLIIAAVTEYVIVLYAMNLGVEDTAPLQWINQLLTITISPLFHLVPIAVIITLLFCWTYLTRHIAIRPHETGKPKAGTVAKRGKETGSRRFFGKVKSGLLKVKGIAYVWQKIHFARTTIKSALTILLVFGTFILIFSVIVFPKLIPQTIAGLYQNNPVFLNFLKGASETLAPVGNIFSGINNALLGTAPGFGSFVSGLGDILKPLTGLNGAGKYLVFQNAAAWIAALAVLFYGELRKSYRYKKSKR
;
A
#
# COMPACT_ATOMS: atom_id res chain seq x y z
N MET A 1 -0.04 -43.77 39.77
CA MET A 1 0.42 -42.35 39.88
C MET A 1 0.15 -41.68 38.54
N ASN A 2 -0.95 -40.92 38.45
CA ASN A 2 -1.45 -40.31 37.21
C ASN A 2 -1.26 -38.80 37.27
N ASN A 3 -0.37 -38.23 36.44
CA ASN A 3 -0.24 -36.79 36.29
C ASN A 3 -1.09 -36.32 35.09
N LEU A 4 -2.33 -35.92 35.37
CA LEU A 4 -3.21 -35.22 34.43
C LEU A 4 -2.77 -33.75 34.34
N THR A 5 -2.00 -33.41 33.31
CA THR A 5 -1.71 -32.01 32.97
C THR A 5 -2.93 -31.37 32.34
N THR A 6 -3.60 -30.50 33.09
CA THR A 6 -4.69 -29.64 32.61
C THR A 6 -4.14 -28.59 31.64
N GLN A 7 -4.40 -28.79 30.34
CA GLN A 7 -4.19 -27.74 29.34
C GLN A 7 -5.17 -26.59 29.63
N THR A 8 -4.63 -25.43 29.99
CA THR A 8 -5.44 -24.22 30.14
C THR A 8 -5.93 -23.76 28.76
N PRO A 9 -7.23 -23.50 28.59
CA PRO A 9 -7.78 -23.10 27.30
C PRO A 9 -7.23 -21.73 26.92
N THR A 10 -6.45 -21.67 25.84
CA THR A 10 -6.02 -20.42 25.20
C THR A 10 -7.24 -19.55 24.95
N LYS A 11 -7.43 -18.50 25.76
CA LYS A 11 -8.46 -17.48 25.57
C LYS A 11 -8.23 -16.81 24.22
N ARG A 12 -8.96 -17.26 23.20
CA ARG A 12 -9.04 -16.57 21.91
C ARG A 12 -9.62 -15.19 22.19
N LEU A 13 -8.81 -14.15 22.09
CA LEU A 13 -9.31 -12.80 21.89
C LEU A 13 -9.94 -12.78 20.49
N MET A 14 -11.18 -13.26 20.39
CA MET A 14 -12.04 -12.98 19.26
C MET A 14 -12.20 -11.46 19.24
N ILE A 15 -11.52 -10.81 18.31
CA ILE A 15 -11.92 -9.47 17.88
C ILE A 15 -13.36 -9.64 17.39
N ARG A 16 -14.30 -9.30 18.26
CA ARG A 16 -15.73 -9.41 18.00
C ARG A 16 -16.05 -8.28 17.03
N TRP A 17 -16.12 -8.63 15.74
CA TRP A 17 -16.33 -7.71 14.62
C TRP A 17 -17.62 -6.88 14.74
N THR A 18 -18.56 -7.30 15.58
CA THR A 18 -19.79 -6.56 15.92
C THR A 18 -19.61 -5.47 16.97
N THR A 19 -18.39 -5.27 17.49
CA THR A 19 -18.13 -4.16 18.41
C THR A 19 -17.99 -2.84 17.64
N LEU A 20 -18.45 -1.74 18.22
CA LEU A 20 -18.33 -0.38 17.68
C LEU A 20 -16.89 -0.05 17.22
N LYS A 21 -15.89 -0.68 17.84
CA LYS A 21 -14.47 -0.54 17.48
C LYS A 21 -14.12 -1.21 16.13
N GLY A 22 -14.66 -2.41 15.85
CA GLY A 22 -14.48 -3.10 14.58
C GLY A 22 -15.18 -2.38 13.44
N LEU A 23 -16.41 -1.91 13.69
CA LEU A 23 -17.20 -1.15 12.72
C LEU A 23 -16.52 0.17 12.33
N VAL A 24 -16.00 0.93 13.28
CA VAL A 24 -15.23 2.16 12.99
C VAL A 24 -13.98 1.87 12.16
N ALA A 25 -13.29 0.76 12.38
CA ALA A 25 -12.12 0.39 11.58
C ALA A 25 -12.50 0.02 10.14
N ILE A 26 -13.62 -0.69 9.94
CA ILE A 26 -14.15 -1.01 8.60
C ILE A 26 -14.52 0.27 7.86
N ILE A 27 -15.27 1.17 8.51
CA ILE A 27 -15.67 2.45 7.90
C ILE A 27 -14.44 3.27 7.51
N LEU A 28 -13.46 3.39 8.40
CA LEU A 28 -12.23 4.13 8.09
C LEU A 28 -11.46 3.51 6.92
N PHE A 29 -11.36 2.18 6.88
CA PHE A 29 -10.73 1.47 5.76
C PHE A 29 -11.45 1.75 4.44
N LEU A 30 -12.79 1.67 4.43
CA LEU A 30 -13.61 1.94 3.26
C LEU A 30 -13.47 3.39 2.78
N ILE A 31 -13.43 4.37 3.68
CA ILE A 31 -13.20 5.78 3.33
C ILE A 31 -11.84 5.94 2.64
N ILE A 32 -10.77 5.37 3.21
CA ILE A 32 -9.43 5.48 2.63
C ILE A 32 -9.35 4.77 1.28
N ALA A 33 -9.94 3.57 1.16
CA ALA A 33 -9.99 2.84 -0.10
C ALA A 33 -10.78 3.61 -1.16
N ALA A 34 -11.93 4.18 -0.81
CA ALA A 34 -12.74 5.00 -1.71
C ALA A 34 -12.01 6.28 -2.17
N VAL A 35 -11.32 6.98 -1.26
CA VAL A 35 -10.49 8.15 -1.63
C VAL A 35 -9.34 7.73 -2.55
N THR A 36 -8.69 6.60 -2.27
CA THR A 36 -7.61 6.08 -3.11
C THR A 36 -8.10 5.75 -4.51
N GLU A 37 -9.21 5.01 -4.62
CA GLU A 37 -9.85 4.69 -5.88
C GLU A 37 -10.29 5.94 -6.64
N TYR A 38 -10.87 6.93 -5.94
CA TYR A 38 -11.26 8.18 -6.55
C TYR A 38 -10.06 8.91 -7.19
N VAL A 39 -8.92 8.94 -6.51
CA VAL A 39 -7.68 9.49 -7.06
C VAL A 39 -7.20 8.70 -8.28
N ILE A 40 -7.30 7.36 -8.25
CA ILE A 40 -6.94 6.50 -9.40
C ILE A 40 -7.87 6.73 -10.60
N VAL A 41 -9.18 6.90 -10.37
CA VAL A 41 -10.16 7.22 -11.41
C VAL A 41 -9.85 8.58 -12.03
N LEU A 42 -9.64 9.61 -11.21
CA LEU A 42 -9.26 10.95 -11.70
C LEU A 42 -7.96 10.89 -12.51
N TYR A 43 -6.99 10.13 -12.02
CA TYR A 43 -5.75 9.91 -12.73
C TYR A 43 -5.99 9.25 -14.11
N ALA A 44 -6.81 8.20 -14.18
CA ALA A 44 -7.14 7.54 -15.43
C ALA A 44 -7.87 8.48 -16.42
N MET A 45 -8.82 9.28 -15.94
CA MET A 45 -9.49 10.30 -16.77
C MET A 45 -8.51 11.32 -17.33
N ASN A 46 -7.54 11.78 -16.52
CA ASN A 46 -6.48 12.68 -16.98
C ASN A 46 -5.55 12.05 -18.02
N LEU A 47 -5.48 10.72 -18.09
CA LEU A 47 -4.77 9.99 -19.14
C LEU A 47 -5.61 9.78 -20.42
N GLY A 48 -6.81 10.37 -20.49
CA GLY A 48 -7.73 10.22 -21.61
C GLY A 48 -8.49 8.90 -21.62
N VAL A 49 -8.63 8.24 -20.46
CA VAL A 49 -9.56 7.12 -20.33
C VAL A 49 -10.97 7.70 -20.31
N GLU A 50 -11.78 7.30 -21.28
CA GLU A 50 -13.18 7.68 -21.40
C GLU A 50 -14.06 6.43 -21.35
N ASP A 51 -15.27 6.57 -20.80
CA ASP A 51 -16.28 5.53 -20.84
C ASP A 51 -17.19 5.75 -22.04
N THR A 52 -17.09 4.85 -23.02
CA THR A 52 -17.86 4.92 -24.26
C THR A 52 -19.32 4.49 -24.09
N ALA A 53 -19.68 3.85 -22.96
CA ALA A 53 -21.01 3.29 -22.74
C ALA A 53 -21.55 3.58 -21.32
N PRO A 54 -21.76 4.86 -20.96
CA PRO A 54 -22.37 5.19 -19.68
C PRO A 54 -23.81 4.67 -19.62
N LEU A 55 -24.17 3.96 -18.54
CA LEU A 55 -25.54 3.56 -18.28
C LEU A 55 -26.33 4.77 -17.82
N GLN A 56 -27.36 5.13 -18.57
CA GLN A 56 -28.28 6.20 -18.19
C GLN A 56 -29.55 5.58 -17.63
N TRP A 57 -29.82 5.83 -16.35
CA TRP A 57 -31.12 5.56 -15.77
C TRP A 57 -31.94 6.85 -15.84
N ILE A 58 -32.97 6.86 -16.70
CA ILE A 58 -33.90 7.99 -16.84
C ILE A 58 -35.18 7.63 -16.08
N ASN A 59 -35.40 8.29 -14.94
CA ASN A 59 -36.73 8.39 -14.33
C ASN A 59 -37.28 9.80 -14.56
N GLN A 60 -38.61 9.96 -14.51
CA GLN A 60 -39.32 11.23 -14.77
C GLN A 60 -38.86 12.44 -13.93
N LEU A 61 -38.05 12.22 -12.87
CA LEU A 61 -37.51 13.26 -11.98
C LEU A 61 -35.99 13.29 -11.89
N LEU A 62 -35.28 12.30 -12.42
CA LEU A 62 -33.83 12.17 -12.20
C LEU A 62 -33.15 11.36 -13.30
N THR A 63 -32.11 11.94 -13.89
CA THR A 63 -31.20 11.25 -14.80
C THR A 63 -29.92 10.93 -14.03
N ILE A 64 -29.71 9.66 -13.69
CA ILE A 64 -28.45 9.19 -13.10
C ILE A 64 -27.61 8.55 -14.20
N THR A 65 -26.44 9.13 -14.47
CA THR A 65 -25.40 8.56 -15.33
C THR A 65 -24.45 7.72 -14.49
N ILE A 66 -24.56 6.40 -14.58
CA ILE A 66 -23.62 5.46 -13.95
C ILE A 66 -22.64 5.01 -15.02
N SER A 67 -21.39 5.43 -14.93
CA SER A 67 -20.32 4.88 -15.76
C SER A 67 -19.90 3.52 -15.20
N PRO A 68 -20.13 2.38 -15.88
CA PRO A 68 -19.66 1.08 -15.43
C PRO A 68 -18.15 1.08 -15.16
N LEU A 69 -17.39 1.77 -16.02
CA LEU A 69 -15.93 1.82 -15.93
C LEU A 69 -15.45 2.56 -14.69
N PHE A 70 -16.04 3.71 -14.36
CA PHE A 70 -15.57 4.56 -13.26
C PHE A 70 -16.32 4.35 -11.94
N HIS A 71 -17.40 3.56 -11.93
CA HIS A 71 -18.15 3.27 -10.70
C HIS A 71 -18.09 1.79 -10.33
N LEU A 72 -18.44 0.87 -11.24
CA LEU A 72 -18.51 -0.56 -10.89
C LEU A 72 -17.12 -1.16 -10.67
N VAL A 73 -16.13 -0.79 -11.49
CA VAL A 73 -14.77 -1.31 -11.38
C VAL A 73 -14.14 -0.89 -10.04
N PRO A 74 -14.11 0.41 -9.66
CA PRO A 74 -13.60 0.80 -8.34
C PRO A 74 -14.36 0.17 -7.18
N ILE A 75 -15.69 0.03 -7.28
CA ILE A 75 -16.49 -0.65 -6.24
C ILE A 75 -16.02 -2.11 -6.06
N ALA A 76 -15.82 -2.84 -7.16
CA ALA A 76 -15.32 -4.21 -7.12
C ALA A 76 -13.91 -4.30 -6.50
N VAL A 77 -13.03 -3.34 -6.80
CA VAL A 77 -11.70 -3.25 -6.19
C VAL A 77 -11.78 -2.96 -4.69
N ILE A 78 -12.61 -2.01 -4.26
CA ILE A 78 -12.81 -1.69 -2.83
C ILE A 78 -13.31 -2.93 -2.07
N ILE A 79 -14.27 -3.66 -2.62
CA ILE A 79 -14.79 -4.90 -2.04
C ILE A 79 -13.66 -5.94 -1.93
N THR A 80 -12.85 -6.09 -2.98
CA THR A 80 -11.72 -7.03 -2.99
C THR A 80 -10.68 -6.67 -1.92
N LEU A 81 -10.31 -5.40 -1.82
CA LEU A 81 -9.38 -4.90 -0.80
C LEU A 81 -9.94 -5.10 0.61
N LEU A 82 -11.25 -4.91 0.80
CA LEU A 82 -11.92 -5.18 2.08
C LEU A 82 -11.83 -6.66 2.44
N PHE A 83 -12.07 -7.57 1.51
CA PHE A 83 -11.92 -9.01 1.74
C PHE A 83 -10.47 -9.39 2.05
N CYS A 84 -9.51 -8.84 1.31
CA CYS A 84 -8.09 -9.04 1.56
C CYS A 84 -7.69 -8.57 2.95
N TRP A 85 -8.14 -7.39 3.35
CA TRP A 85 -7.84 -6.83 4.67
C TRP A 85 -8.54 -7.57 5.80
N THR A 86 -9.80 -7.96 5.65
CA THR A 86 -10.52 -8.75 6.65
C THR A 86 -9.92 -10.14 6.81
N TYR A 87 -9.50 -10.78 5.71
CA TYR A 87 -8.74 -12.03 5.75
C TYR A 87 -7.43 -11.84 6.50
N LEU A 88 -6.62 -10.86 6.11
CA LEU A 88 -5.31 -10.62 6.70
C LEU A 88 -5.43 -10.29 8.20
N THR A 89 -6.38 -9.42 8.57
CA THR A 89 -6.62 -9.07 9.98
C THR A 89 -7.13 -10.26 10.78
N ARG A 90 -7.98 -11.14 10.23
CA ARG A 90 -8.32 -12.41 10.92
C ARG A 90 -7.08 -13.27 11.14
N HIS A 91 -6.26 -13.47 10.11
CA HIS A 91 -5.04 -14.29 10.23
C HIS A 91 -3.96 -13.67 11.12
N ILE A 92 -3.90 -12.34 11.21
CA ILE A 92 -2.98 -11.61 12.10
C ILE A 92 -3.51 -11.54 13.53
N ALA A 93 -4.81 -11.30 13.72
CA ALA A 93 -5.44 -11.10 15.03
C ALA A 93 -5.63 -12.39 15.83
N ILE A 94 -5.60 -13.57 15.19
CA ILE A 94 -5.77 -14.88 15.86
C ILE A 94 -4.70 -15.15 16.94
N ARG A 95 -3.64 -14.35 17.07
CA ARG A 95 -2.94 -14.22 18.37
C ARG A 95 -2.52 -12.78 18.64
N PRO A 96 -2.94 -12.16 19.76
CA PRO A 96 -2.12 -11.13 20.35
C PRO A 96 -0.76 -11.76 20.63
N HIS A 97 0.30 -11.01 20.38
CA HIS A 97 1.59 -11.30 20.94
C HIS A 97 1.36 -11.50 22.45
N GLU A 98 1.46 -12.73 22.96
CA GLU A 98 1.68 -12.97 24.38
C GLU A 98 3.01 -12.30 24.67
N THR A 99 2.94 -11.01 25.00
CA THR A 99 3.98 -10.33 25.75
C THR A 99 4.13 -11.17 26.99
N GLY A 100 5.18 -11.99 27.00
CA GLY A 100 5.54 -12.83 28.12
C GLY A 100 5.46 -11.99 29.39
N LYS A 101 4.93 -12.62 30.43
CA LYS A 101 4.93 -12.10 31.80
C LYS A 101 6.21 -11.29 32.04
N PRO A 102 6.13 -10.00 32.42
CA PRO A 102 7.33 -9.27 32.79
C PRO A 102 7.91 -9.97 34.01
N LYS A 103 9.01 -10.72 33.81
CA LYS A 103 9.89 -11.07 34.91
C LYS A 103 10.37 -9.75 35.50
N ALA A 104 10.11 -9.59 36.79
CA ALA A 104 10.53 -8.44 37.56
C ALA A 104 12.04 -8.20 37.41
N GLY A 105 12.40 -6.92 37.30
CA GLY A 105 13.73 -6.42 37.58
C GLY A 105 14.71 -6.42 36.39
N THR A 106 14.83 -5.30 35.70
CA THR A 106 16.11 -4.55 35.68
C THR A 106 15.95 -3.12 35.18
N VAL A 107 16.46 -2.23 36.02
CA VAL A 107 16.78 -0.80 35.90
C VAL A 107 16.79 -0.20 34.48
N ALA A 108 16.02 0.87 34.31
CA ALA A 108 15.96 1.71 33.13
C ALA A 108 17.31 2.36 32.80
N LYS A 109 17.92 1.96 31.68
CA LYS A 109 18.93 2.79 31.00
C LYS A 109 18.23 3.76 30.05
N ARG A 110 18.23 5.03 30.45
CA ARG A 110 17.73 6.19 29.69
C ARG A 110 18.62 6.41 28.46
N GLY A 111 18.30 5.72 27.36
CA GLY A 111 18.97 5.85 26.07
C GLY A 111 18.56 7.12 25.34
N LYS A 112 19.57 7.89 24.91
CA LYS A 112 19.53 9.10 24.10
C LYS A 112 18.45 9.01 22.99
N GLU A 113 17.37 9.77 23.15
CA GLU A 113 16.29 9.79 22.16
C GLU A 113 16.69 10.63 20.94
N THR A 114 16.70 9.99 19.77
CA THR A 114 16.87 10.62 18.45
C THR A 114 15.88 11.77 18.28
N GLY A 115 16.33 12.91 17.75
CA GLY A 115 15.58 14.18 17.66
C GLY A 115 14.16 14.07 17.08
N SER A 116 13.90 13.09 16.21
CA SER A 116 12.57 12.78 15.70
C SER A 116 11.56 12.45 16.81
N ARG A 117 11.92 11.72 17.86
CA ARG A 117 11.03 11.42 18.99
C ARG A 117 10.64 12.67 19.78
N ARG A 118 11.53 13.65 19.89
CA ARG A 118 11.25 14.92 20.58
C ARG A 118 10.27 15.78 19.80
N PHE A 119 10.42 15.84 18.47
CA PHE A 119 9.46 16.50 17.58
C PHE A 119 8.10 15.79 17.58
N PHE A 120 8.08 14.46 17.43
CA PHE A 120 6.86 13.67 17.54
C PHE A 120 6.20 13.79 18.91
N GLY A 121 6.98 13.86 20.00
CA GLY A 121 6.48 14.05 21.36
C GLY A 121 5.78 15.39 21.56
N LYS A 122 6.34 16.47 21.01
CA LYS A 122 5.75 17.81 21.07
C LYS A 122 4.48 17.93 20.22
N VAL A 123 4.49 17.41 18.99
CA VAL A 123 3.29 17.39 18.12
C VAL A 123 2.17 16.54 18.72
N LYS A 124 2.52 15.38 19.28
CA LYS A 124 1.60 14.49 19.98
C LYS A 124 1.01 15.15 21.23
N SER A 125 1.81 15.89 22.00
CA SER A 125 1.33 16.64 23.16
C SER A 125 0.35 17.76 22.78
N GLY A 126 0.57 18.43 21.64
CA GLY A 126 -0.36 19.45 21.11
C GLY A 126 -1.68 18.85 20.63
N LEU A 127 -1.62 17.76 19.87
CA LEU A 127 -2.82 17.09 19.35
C LEU A 127 -3.70 16.46 20.46
N LEU A 128 -3.07 15.98 21.55
CA LEU A 128 -3.76 15.37 22.69
C LEU A 128 -4.46 16.38 23.62
N LYS A 129 -4.25 17.69 23.46
CA LYS A 129 -4.98 18.71 24.25
C LYS A 129 -6.45 18.86 23.82
N VAL A 130 -6.78 18.47 22.59
CA VAL A 130 -8.16 18.48 22.09
C VAL A 130 -8.84 17.20 22.56
N LYS A 131 -9.83 17.30 23.48
CA LYS A 131 -10.54 16.14 24.07
C LYS A 131 -11.03 15.12 23.01
N GLY A 132 -11.49 15.58 21.84
CA GLY A 132 -11.92 14.71 20.74
C GLY A 132 -10.77 13.93 20.07
N ILE A 133 -9.63 14.58 19.84
CA ILE A 133 -8.45 13.97 19.21
C ILE A 133 -7.74 13.04 20.20
N ALA A 134 -7.72 13.37 21.49
CA ALA A 134 -7.20 12.49 22.53
C ALA A 134 -7.91 11.14 22.57
N TYR A 135 -9.25 11.15 22.44
CA TYR A 135 -10.06 9.93 22.38
C TYR A 135 -9.77 9.11 21.12
N VAL A 136 -9.69 9.78 19.95
CA VAL A 136 -9.34 9.14 18.67
C VAL A 136 -7.92 8.57 18.70
N TRP A 137 -6.96 9.30 19.27
CA TRP A 137 -5.57 8.90 19.38
C TRP A 137 -5.38 7.71 20.30
N GLN A 138 -6.08 7.67 21.43
CA GLN A 138 -6.10 6.53 22.34
C GLN A 138 -6.70 5.27 21.67
N LYS A 139 -7.71 5.46 20.80
CA LYS A 139 -8.34 4.39 20.01
C LYS A 139 -7.44 3.90 18.86
N ILE A 140 -6.70 4.79 18.20
CA ILE A 140 -5.71 4.50 17.15
C ILE A 140 -4.54 3.68 17.69
N HIS A 141 -4.05 3.99 18.90
CA HIS A 141 -2.91 3.28 19.49
C HIS A 141 -3.21 1.79 19.76
N PHE A 142 -4.46 1.47 20.07
CA PHE A 142 -4.92 0.09 20.29
C PHE A 142 -5.16 -0.68 18.98
N ALA A 143 -5.51 0.04 17.90
CA ALA A 143 -5.71 -0.53 16.56
C ALA A 143 -4.43 -0.59 15.71
N ARG A 144 -3.26 -0.30 16.28
CA ARG A 144 -1.99 -0.15 15.55
C ARG A 144 -1.65 -1.33 14.64
N THR A 145 -1.97 -2.56 15.05
CA THR A 145 -1.77 -3.77 14.24
C THR A 145 -2.71 -3.82 13.04
N THR A 146 -3.98 -3.47 13.25
CA THR A 146 -5.02 -3.39 12.21
C THR A 146 -4.70 -2.28 11.19
N ILE A 147 -4.25 -1.12 11.68
CA ILE A 147 -3.84 0.02 10.85
C ILE A 147 -2.61 -0.33 10.02
N LYS A 148 -1.60 -0.95 10.62
CA LYS A 148 -0.42 -1.42 9.88
C LYS A 148 -0.81 -2.39 8.76
N SER A 149 -1.70 -3.34 9.04
CA SER A 149 -2.19 -4.30 8.05
C SER A 149 -2.96 -3.64 6.91
N ALA A 150 -3.84 -2.66 7.21
CA ALA A 150 -4.55 -1.88 6.20
C ALA A 150 -3.57 -1.10 5.32
N LEU A 151 -2.64 -0.39 5.97
CA LEU A 151 -1.63 0.42 5.29
C LEU A 151 -0.75 -0.44 4.38
N THR A 152 -0.35 -1.65 4.81
CA THR A 152 0.42 -2.57 3.97
C THR A 152 -0.34 -2.94 2.70
N ILE A 153 -1.63 -3.27 2.79
CA ILE A 153 -2.43 -3.62 1.62
C ILE A 153 -2.55 -2.43 0.65
N LEU A 154 -2.86 -1.24 1.18
CA LEU A 154 -2.97 -0.02 0.38
C LEU A 154 -1.64 0.35 -0.29
N LEU A 155 -0.51 0.21 0.42
CA LEU A 155 0.81 0.46 -0.14
C LEU A 155 1.18 -0.54 -1.23
N VAL A 156 0.91 -1.83 -1.02
CA VAL A 156 1.15 -2.86 -2.03
C VAL A 156 0.32 -2.57 -3.27
N PHE A 157 -0.99 -2.34 -3.09
CA PHE A 157 -1.90 -2.00 -4.17
C PHE A 157 -1.42 -0.73 -4.92
N GLY A 158 -1.21 0.38 -4.21
CA GLY A 158 -0.75 1.64 -4.81
C GLY A 158 0.61 1.51 -5.51
N THR A 159 1.52 0.67 -5.01
CA THR A 159 2.81 0.40 -5.67
C THR A 159 2.61 -0.31 -7.00
N PHE A 160 1.75 -1.34 -7.05
CA PHE A 160 1.46 -2.04 -8.30
C PHE A 160 0.76 -1.13 -9.31
N ILE A 161 -0.19 -0.32 -8.85
CA ILE A 161 -0.85 0.72 -9.65
C ILE A 161 0.24 1.62 -10.29
N LEU A 162 1.17 2.18 -9.52
CA LEU A 162 2.23 3.03 -10.09
C LEU A 162 3.14 2.30 -11.08
N ILE A 163 3.55 1.06 -10.77
CA ILE A 163 4.39 0.25 -11.65
C ILE A 163 3.70 0.02 -12.99
N PHE A 164 2.44 -0.42 -12.97
CA PHE A 164 1.70 -0.65 -14.20
C PHE A 164 1.43 0.65 -14.98
N SER A 165 1.24 1.79 -14.30
CA SER A 165 1.04 3.08 -14.98
C SER A 165 2.28 3.45 -15.79
N VAL A 166 3.47 3.23 -15.23
CA VAL A 166 4.74 3.45 -15.94
C VAL A 166 4.90 2.52 -17.14
N ILE A 167 4.52 1.25 -16.99
CA ILE A 167 4.64 0.24 -18.06
C ILE A 167 3.68 0.53 -19.21
N VAL A 168 2.42 0.84 -18.91
CA VAL A 168 1.36 1.00 -19.89
C VAL A 168 1.43 2.36 -20.59
N PHE A 169 1.91 3.39 -19.89
CA PHE A 169 2.08 4.73 -20.40
C PHE A 169 3.55 5.16 -20.34
N PRO A 170 4.41 4.60 -21.21
CA PRO A 170 5.86 4.84 -21.18
C PRO A 170 6.22 6.31 -21.42
N LYS A 171 5.32 7.10 -22.01
CA LYS A 171 5.49 8.54 -22.22
C LYS A 171 5.36 9.37 -20.94
N LEU A 172 4.80 8.82 -19.85
CA LEU A 172 4.63 9.54 -18.60
C LEU A 172 5.95 9.98 -17.99
N ILE A 173 6.96 9.12 -17.97
CA ILE A 173 8.25 9.44 -17.36
C ILE A 173 8.92 10.59 -18.12
N PRO A 174 9.15 10.49 -19.44
CA PRO A 174 9.77 11.58 -20.19
C PRO A 174 9.00 12.89 -20.09
N GLN A 175 7.66 12.86 -20.17
CA GLN A 175 6.84 14.08 -20.11
C GLN A 175 6.82 14.72 -18.73
N THR A 176 6.73 13.92 -17.66
CA THR A 176 6.77 14.43 -16.28
C THR A 176 8.13 15.04 -15.98
N ILE A 177 9.21 14.37 -16.41
CA ILE A 177 10.57 14.90 -16.26
C ILE A 177 10.73 16.17 -17.07
N ALA A 178 10.38 16.16 -18.36
CA ALA A 178 10.46 17.35 -19.21
C ALA A 178 9.64 18.51 -18.64
N GLY A 179 8.44 18.25 -18.12
CA GLY A 179 7.60 19.24 -17.47
C GLY A 179 8.22 19.79 -16.17
N LEU A 180 8.85 18.95 -15.35
CA LEU A 180 9.58 19.40 -14.16
C LEU A 180 10.79 20.26 -14.53
N TYR A 181 11.51 19.91 -15.60
CA TYR A 181 12.64 20.69 -16.11
C TYR A 181 12.20 22.05 -16.66
N GLN A 182 11.11 22.08 -17.44
CA GLN A 182 10.60 23.30 -18.07
C GLN A 182 9.96 24.24 -17.05
N ASN A 183 9.27 23.70 -16.04
CA ASN A 183 8.45 24.50 -15.14
C ASN A 183 9.11 24.79 -13.78
N ASN A 184 10.30 24.27 -13.50
CA ASN A 184 10.92 24.41 -12.18
C ASN A 184 12.42 24.76 -12.22
N PRO A 185 12.76 26.07 -12.21
CA PRO A 185 14.16 26.52 -12.24
C PRO A 185 14.96 26.09 -11.00
N VAL A 186 14.30 25.85 -9.86
CA VAL A 186 14.94 25.36 -8.63
C VAL A 186 15.45 23.94 -8.81
N PHE A 187 14.66 23.07 -9.43
CA PHE A 187 15.06 21.69 -9.70
C PHE A 187 16.24 21.63 -10.68
N LEU A 188 16.22 22.49 -11.71
CA LEU A 188 17.29 22.60 -12.70
C LEU A 188 18.60 23.06 -12.04
N ASN A 189 18.54 24.09 -11.19
CA ASN A 189 19.71 24.58 -10.44
C ASN A 189 20.22 23.57 -9.40
N PHE A 190 19.32 22.82 -8.76
CA PHE A 190 19.70 21.74 -7.85
C PHE A 190 20.46 20.62 -8.57
N LEU A 191 19.97 20.16 -9.74
CA LEU A 191 20.64 19.14 -10.53
C LEU A 191 22.00 19.60 -11.04
N LYS A 192 22.09 20.87 -11.47
CA LYS A 192 23.37 21.48 -11.87
C LYS A 192 24.36 21.54 -10.71
N GLY A 193 23.92 21.98 -9.53
CA GLY A 193 24.76 21.99 -8.33
C GLY A 193 25.16 20.58 -7.88
N ALA A 194 24.27 19.61 -7.99
CA ALA A 194 24.55 18.20 -7.71
C ALA A 194 25.56 17.60 -8.70
N SER A 195 25.45 17.90 -10.00
CA SER A 195 26.41 17.41 -11.00
C SER A 195 27.79 18.05 -10.81
N GLU A 196 27.86 19.33 -10.44
CA GLU A 196 29.11 20.03 -10.14
C GLU A 196 29.78 19.49 -8.86
N THR A 197 29.01 19.17 -7.82
CA THR A 197 29.55 18.57 -6.58
C THR A 197 29.90 17.09 -6.71
N LEU A 198 29.26 16.36 -7.63
CA LEU A 198 29.55 14.95 -7.91
C LEU A 198 30.61 14.75 -9.00
N ALA A 199 31.00 15.80 -9.73
CA ALA A 199 32.05 15.75 -10.75
C ALA A 199 33.39 15.12 -10.25
N PRO A 200 33.86 15.39 -9.01
CA PRO A 200 35.08 14.75 -8.47
C PRO A 200 34.90 13.26 -8.13
N VAL A 201 33.67 12.77 -8.04
CA VAL A 201 33.30 11.38 -7.68
C VAL A 201 33.16 10.49 -8.93
N GLY A 202 33.39 11.03 -10.13
CA GLY A 202 33.23 10.34 -11.42
C GLY A 202 33.93 8.99 -11.55
N ASN A 203 35.04 8.77 -10.83
CA ASN A 203 35.74 7.48 -10.79
C ASN A 203 34.99 6.36 -10.04
N ILE A 204 34.14 6.70 -9.06
CA ILE A 204 33.29 5.70 -8.38
C ILE A 204 32.08 5.36 -9.27
N PHE A 205 31.59 6.35 -10.03
CA PHE A 205 30.52 6.15 -10.98
C PHE A 205 30.94 5.43 -12.25
N SER A 206 32.23 5.44 -12.64
CA SER A 206 32.70 4.68 -13.82
C SER A 206 32.60 3.17 -13.62
N GLY A 207 32.91 2.66 -12.41
CA GLY A 207 32.73 1.25 -12.07
C GLY A 207 31.25 0.83 -12.05
N ILE A 208 30.39 1.69 -11.51
CA ILE A 208 28.93 1.50 -11.53
C ILE A 208 28.39 1.58 -12.96
N ASN A 209 28.88 2.51 -13.77
CA ASN A 209 28.50 2.70 -15.16
C ASN A 209 28.92 1.50 -16.02
N ASN A 210 30.13 0.98 -15.84
CA ASN A 210 30.58 -0.21 -16.56
C ASN A 210 29.81 -1.47 -16.12
N ALA A 211 29.46 -1.59 -14.84
CA ALA A 211 28.59 -2.67 -14.35
C ALA A 211 27.14 -2.53 -14.90
N LEU A 212 26.60 -1.32 -14.98
CA LEU A 212 25.32 -1.02 -15.61
C LEU A 212 25.35 -1.31 -17.11
N LEU A 213 26.39 -0.88 -17.82
CA LEU A 213 26.58 -1.17 -19.24
C LEU A 213 26.76 -2.67 -19.50
N GLY A 214 27.42 -3.40 -18.61
CA GLY A 214 27.54 -4.86 -18.70
C GLY A 214 26.24 -5.61 -18.43
N THR A 215 25.36 -5.05 -17.58
CA THR A 215 24.03 -5.62 -17.28
C THR A 215 22.94 -5.11 -18.22
N ALA A 216 23.18 -4.01 -18.93
CA ALA A 216 22.24 -3.37 -19.84
C ALA A 216 21.75 -4.28 -20.99
N PRO A 217 22.58 -5.12 -21.63
CA PRO A 217 22.11 -6.06 -22.64
C PRO A 217 21.09 -7.07 -22.07
N GLY A 218 21.39 -7.67 -20.91
CA GLY A 218 20.49 -8.62 -20.24
C GLY A 218 19.20 -7.96 -19.78
N PHE A 219 19.28 -6.74 -19.23
CA PHE A 219 18.12 -5.94 -18.91
C PHE A 219 17.30 -5.57 -20.15
N GLY A 220 17.97 -5.19 -21.25
CA GLY A 220 17.35 -4.89 -22.53
C GLY A 220 16.59 -6.09 -23.08
N SER A 221 17.21 -7.27 -23.14
CA SER A 221 16.55 -8.51 -23.57
C SER A 221 15.37 -8.88 -22.68
N PHE A 222 15.48 -8.70 -21.36
CA PHE A 222 14.39 -8.92 -20.41
C PHE A 222 13.23 -7.96 -20.63
N VAL A 223 13.52 -6.66 -20.80
CA VAL A 223 12.51 -5.62 -21.06
C VAL A 223 11.85 -5.84 -22.42
N SER A 224 12.60 -6.24 -23.45
CA SER A 224 12.05 -6.61 -24.76
C SER A 224 11.13 -7.82 -24.66
N GLY A 225 11.55 -8.88 -23.96
CA GLY A 225 10.71 -10.06 -23.75
C GLY A 225 9.43 -9.76 -22.97
N LEU A 226 9.53 -8.91 -21.93
CA LEU A 226 8.35 -8.37 -21.25
C LEU A 226 7.48 -7.52 -22.19
N GLY A 227 8.11 -6.70 -23.03
CA GLY A 227 7.45 -5.86 -24.02
C GLY A 227 6.63 -6.68 -25.01
N ASP A 228 7.15 -7.82 -25.47
CA ASP A 228 6.44 -8.73 -26.37
C ASP A 228 5.25 -9.41 -25.68
N ILE A 229 5.41 -9.82 -24.41
CA ILE A 229 4.31 -10.38 -23.60
C ILE A 229 3.22 -9.33 -23.36
N LEU A 230 3.61 -8.08 -23.15
CA LEU A 230 2.72 -6.96 -22.87
C LEU A 230 2.20 -6.27 -24.14
N LYS A 231 2.67 -6.65 -25.33
CA LYS A 231 2.28 -6.06 -26.61
C LYS A 231 0.77 -6.06 -26.84
N PRO A 232 0.02 -7.16 -26.56
CA PRO A 232 -1.44 -7.14 -26.65
C PRO A 232 -2.07 -6.12 -25.70
N LEU A 233 -1.45 -5.90 -24.53
CA LEU A 233 -1.91 -4.94 -23.53
C LEU A 233 -1.69 -3.48 -23.96
N THR A 234 -0.57 -3.21 -24.65
CA THR A 234 -0.28 -1.88 -25.19
C THR A 234 -1.24 -1.48 -26.32
N GLY A 235 -1.79 -2.45 -27.05
CA GLY A 235 -2.78 -2.25 -28.12
C GLY A 235 -4.21 -1.96 -27.65
N LEU A 236 -4.50 -2.14 -26.36
CA LEU A 236 -5.81 -1.83 -25.79
C LEU A 236 -6.07 -0.30 -25.79
N ASN A 237 -7.35 0.07 -25.94
CA ASN A 237 -7.79 1.44 -25.70
C ASN A 237 -7.66 1.81 -24.22
N GLY A 238 -7.81 3.10 -23.88
CA GLY A 238 -7.65 3.59 -22.51
C GLY A 238 -8.51 2.83 -21.49
N ALA A 239 -9.77 2.53 -21.85
CA ALA A 239 -10.69 1.77 -21.01
C ALA A 239 -10.21 0.33 -20.76
N GLY A 240 -9.77 -0.38 -21.80
CA GLY A 240 -9.24 -1.74 -21.68
C GLY A 240 -7.96 -1.78 -20.82
N LYS A 241 -7.07 -0.79 -20.99
CA LYS A 241 -5.88 -0.62 -20.15
C LYS A 241 -6.25 -0.43 -18.68
N TYR A 242 -7.20 0.45 -18.40
CA TYR A 242 -7.69 0.71 -17.04
C TYR A 242 -8.34 -0.53 -16.40
N LEU A 243 -9.13 -1.29 -17.15
CA LEU A 243 -9.76 -2.52 -16.66
C LEU A 243 -8.74 -3.60 -16.30
N VAL A 244 -7.78 -3.87 -17.19
CA VAL A 244 -6.76 -4.89 -16.90
C VAL A 244 -5.91 -4.45 -15.72
N PHE A 245 -5.57 -3.17 -15.64
CA PHE A 245 -4.81 -2.58 -14.56
C PHE A 245 -5.47 -2.76 -13.19
N GLN A 246 -6.74 -2.36 -13.07
CA GLN A 246 -7.49 -2.46 -11.82
C GLN A 246 -7.65 -3.92 -11.38
N ASN A 247 -7.98 -4.80 -12.33
CA ASN A 247 -8.09 -6.24 -12.05
C ASN A 247 -6.75 -6.85 -11.63
N ALA A 248 -5.67 -6.60 -12.39
CA ALA A 248 -4.35 -7.15 -12.09
C ALA A 248 -3.86 -6.71 -10.71
N ALA A 249 -3.99 -5.42 -10.37
CA ALA A 249 -3.61 -4.90 -9.07
C ALA A 249 -4.41 -5.54 -7.93
N ALA A 250 -5.73 -5.74 -8.11
CA ALA A 250 -6.58 -6.42 -7.14
C ALA A 250 -6.20 -7.90 -6.95
N TRP A 251 -5.98 -8.63 -8.04
CA TRP A 251 -5.54 -10.04 -8.00
C TRP A 251 -4.17 -10.19 -7.32
N ILE A 252 -3.21 -9.33 -7.65
CA ILE A 252 -1.88 -9.38 -7.05
C ILE A 252 -1.96 -9.04 -5.56
N ALA A 253 -2.76 -8.05 -5.16
CA ALA A 253 -2.99 -7.74 -3.75
C ALA A 253 -3.59 -8.95 -3.00
N ALA A 254 -4.56 -9.64 -3.60
CA ALA A 254 -5.14 -10.84 -3.03
C ALA A 254 -4.13 -11.99 -2.90
N LEU A 255 -3.35 -12.27 -3.96
CA LEU A 255 -2.31 -13.29 -3.93
C LEU A 255 -1.22 -12.96 -2.90
N ALA A 256 -0.77 -11.71 -2.83
CA ALA A 256 0.22 -11.26 -1.85
C ALA A 256 -0.27 -11.51 -0.42
N VAL A 257 -1.55 -11.25 -0.14
CA VAL A 257 -2.18 -11.51 1.15
C VAL A 257 -2.27 -13.02 1.44
N LEU A 258 -2.60 -13.84 0.46
CA LEU A 258 -2.63 -15.29 0.60
C LEU A 258 -1.24 -15.87 0.89
N PHE A 259 -0.24 -15.51 0.09
CA PHE A 259 1.15 -15.93 0.30
C PHE A 259 1.69 -15.47 1.65
N TYR A 260 1.42 -14.21 2.04
CA TYR A 260 1.81 -13.70 3.35
C TYR A 260 1.16 -14.50 4.49
N GLY A 261 -0.11 -14.85 4.35
CA GLY A 261 -0.82 -15.71 5.27
C GLY A 261 -0.18 -17.09 5.40
N GLU A 262 0.19 -17.71 4.28
CA GLU A 262 0.72 -19.07 4.21
C GLU A 262 2.17 -19.18 4.72
N LEU A 263 3.04 -18.26 4.31
CA LEU A 263 4.44 -18.19 4.80
C LEU A 263 4.48 -18.09 6.33
N ARG A 264 3.55 -17.32 6.91
CA ARG A 264 3.45 -17.16 8.36
C ARG A 264 2.93 -18.42 9.06
N LYS A 265 2.03 -19.20 8.44
CA LYS A 265 1.61 -20.51 8.97
C LYS A 265 2.79 -21.50 8.97
N SER A 266 3.56 -21.55 7.88
CA SER A 266 4.68 -22.47 7.72
C SER A 266 5.82 -22.19 8.72
N TYR A 267 6.19 -20.92 8.91
CA TYR A 267 7.19 -20.54 9.93
C TYR A 267 6.78 -20.93 11.36
N ARG A 268 5.47 -20.94 11.64
CA ARG A 268 4.91 -21.28 12.95
C ARG A 268 4.96 -22.77 13.26
N TYR A 269 4.71 -23.63 12.28
CA TYR A 269 4.83 -25.08 12.45
C TYR A 269 6.27 -25.47 12.78
N LYS A 270 7.24 -24.80 12.16
CA LYS A 270 8.67 -25.02 12.39
C LYS A 270 9.14 -24.55 13.77
N LYS A 271 8.55 -23.48 14.33
CA LYS A 271 8.88 -22.97 15.67
C LYS A 271 8.20 -23.74 16.82
N SER A 272 7.10 -24.46 16.55
CA SER A 272 6.44 -25.31 17.56
C SER A 272 7.08 -26.69 17.72
N LYS A 273 7.97 -27.08 16.81
CA LYS A 273 8.69 -28.37 16.80
C LYS A 273 10.13 -28.28 17.33
N ARG A 274 10.59 -27.09 17.74
CA ARG A 274 11.85 -26.85 18.45
C ARG A 274 11.53 -26.42 19.86
#